data_AF-A0A820S3Y9-F1
#
_entry.id   AF-A0A820S3Y9-F1
#
_cell.length_a   1.000
_cell.length_b   1.000
_cell.length_c   1.000
_cell.angle_alpha   90.00
_cell.angle_beta   90.00
_cell.angle_gamma   90.00
#
_symmetry.space_group_name_H-M   'P 1'
#
loop_
_entity.id
_entity.type
_entity.pdbx_description
1 polymer ?
#
loop_
_entity_poly.entity_id
_entity_poly.type
_entity_poly.pdbx_seq_one_letter_code
_entity_poly.pdbx_strand_id
1 'polypeptide(L)' 'MHVDEKTGDKTFSISLPKENSPLGIHVIPNNSNENQVNGLILQNIESDGRIKRQGILEINDRIIEINRINIEQCSFE' A
#
# COMPACT_ATOMS: atom_id res chain seq x y z
N MET A 1 -3.61 -25.27 -22.94
CA MET A 1 -4.26 -25.11 -21.62
C MET A 1 -3.49 -24.00 -20.93
N HIS A 2 -3.95 -22.75 -21.07
CA HIS A 2 -3.31 -21.60 -20.42
C HIS A 2 -3.82 -21.62 -18.98
N VAL A 3 -2.91 -21.85 -18.03
CA VAL A 3 -3.22 -21.76 -16.61
C VAL A 3 -3.10 -20.30 -16.22
N ASP A 4 -4.18 -19.54 -16.36
CA ASP A 4 -4.32 -18.25 -15.71
C ASP A 4 -4.58 -18.49 -14.21
N GLU A 5 -3.56 -18.98 -13.50
CA GLU A 5 -3.55 -18.93 -12.05
C GLU A 5 -3.17 -17.50 -11.64
N LYS A 6 -4.13 -16.58 -11.80
CA LYS A 6 -4.12 -15.35 -11.00
C LYS A 6 -4.34 -15.81 -9.56
N THR A 7 -3.27 -16.07 -8.83
CA THR A 7 -3.27 -16.00 -7.37
C THR A 7 -3.98 -14.72 -6.99
N GLY A 8 -5.23 -14.83 -6.55
CA GLY A 8 -6.04 -13.68 -6.23
C GLY A 8 -5.41 -12.97 -5.04
N ASP A 9 -4.70 -11.86 -5.29
CA ASP A 9 -4.21 -10.98 -4.25
C ASP A 9 -5.39 -10.62 -3.35
N LYS A 10 -5.37 -11.12 -2.11
CA LYS A 10 -6.39 -10.77 -1.12
C LYS A 10 -6.14 -9.34 -0.70
N THR A 11 -7.03 -8.45 -1.10
CA THR A 11 -7.04 -7.06 -0.68
C THR A 11 -7.93 -6.91 0.55
N PHE A 12 -7.52 -6.06 1.49
CA PHE A 12 -8.33 -5.71 2.65
C PHE A 12 -8.32 -4.19 2.83
N SER A 13 -9.45 -3.63 3.25
CA SER A 13 -9.59 -2.21 3.53
C SER A 13 -9.48 -1.97 5.02
N ILE A 14 -8.59 -1.06 5.41
CA ILE A 14 -8.46 -0.59 6.80
C ILE A 14 -9.00 0.84 6.92
N SER A 15 -9.68 1.13 8.01
CA SER A 15 -10.17 2.48 8.32
C SER A 15 -9.37 3.07 9.45
N LEU A 16 -8.59 4.08 9.12
CA LEU A 16 -7.71 4.78 10.06
C LEU A 16 -8.33 6.15 10.37
N PRO A 17 -8.77 6.42 11.61
CA PRO A 17 -9.23 7.76 11.97
C PRO A 17 -8.11 8.78 11.74
N LYS A 18 -8.47 9.95 11.23
CA LYS A 18 -7.55 11.08 11.07
C LYS A 18 -7.20 11.63 12.44
N GLU A 19 -5.93 11.58 12.79
CA GLU A 19 -5.38 12.10 14.03
C GLU A 19 -4.35 13.21 13.72
N ASN A 20 -3.89 13.93 14.76
CA ASN A 20 -2.89 14.99 14.62
C ASN A 20 -1.45 14.45 14.48
N SER A 21 -1.25 13.13 14.51
CA SER A 21 0.05 12.48 14.35
C SER A 21 0.16 11.76 13.01
N PRO A 22 1.37 11.66 12.42
CA PRO A 22 1.59 10.85 11.23
C PRO A 22 1.29 9.37 11.50
N LEU A 23 1.02 8.62 10.43
CA LEU A 23 0.82 7.16 10.51
C LEU A 23 2.10 6.43 10.92
N GLY A 24 3.26 7.02 10.63
CA GLY A 24 4.58 6.43 10.89
C GLY A 24 4.91 5.31 9.91
N ILE A 25 4.67 5.54 8.62
CA ILE A 25 4.97 4.60 7.54
C ILE A 25 5.80 5.27 6.46
N HIS A 26 6.70 4.48 5.86
CA HIS A 26 7.53 4.88 4.74
C HIS A 26 7.20 3.97 3.57
N VAL A 27 6.86 4.58 2.43
CA VAL A 27 6.38 3.87 1.25
C VAL A 27 7.19 4.26 0.03
N ILE A 28 7.32 3.34 -0.91
CA ILE A 28 8.00 3.56 -2.20
C ILE A 28 7.06 3.20 -3.36
N PRO A 29 7.20 3.85 -4.53
CA PRO A 29 6.46 3.44 -5.72
C PRO A 29 6.72 1.99 -6.11
N ASN A 30 5.65 1.23 -6.35
CA ASN A 30 5.75 -0.10 -6.96
C ASN A 30 5.79 0.03 -8.49
N ASN A 31 6.98 0.23 -9.06
CA ASN A 31 7.10 0.39 -10.51
C ASN A 31 6.95 -0.96 -11.20
N SER A 32 5.83 -1.17 -11.88
CA SER A 32 5.66 -2.35 -12.75
C SER A 32 6.19 -2.09 -14.17
N ASN A 33 6.21 -0.83 -14.61
CA ASN A 33 6.80 -0.36 -15.87
C ASN A 33 7.39 1.04 -15.67
N GLU A 34 8.24 1.52 -16.60
CA GLU A 34 8.94 2.81 -16.51
C GLU A 34 8.00 4.02 -16.30
N ASN A 35 6.75 3.94 -16.75
CA ASN A 35 5.78 5.04 -16.68
C ASN A 35 4.53 4.72 -15.85
N GLN A 36 4.49 3.59 -15.14
CA GLN A 36 3.29 3.15 -14.42
C GLN A 36 3.63 2.61 -13.03
N VAL A 37 3.05 3.28 -12.02
CA VAL A 37 3.13 2.87 -10.63
C VAL A 37 1.92 2.01 -10.30
N ASN A 38 2.17 0.78 -9.89
CA ASN A 38 1.18 -0.20 -9.48
C ASN A 38 1.00 -0.20 -7.94
N GLY A 39 0.66 0.98 -7.41
CA GLY A 39 0.50 1.23 -5.98
C GLY A 39 1.81 1.54 -5.25
N LEU A 40 1.77 1.53 -3.92
CA LEU A 40 2.90 1.84 -3.05
C LEU A 40 3.27 0.65 -2.18
N ILE A 41 4.56 0.34 -2.08
CA ILE A 41 5.05 -0.73 -1.19
C ILE A 41 5.46 -0.13 0.15
N LEU A 42 5.00 -0.73 1.24
CA LEU A 42 5.43 -0.37 2.58
C LEU A 42 6.86 -0.86 2.83
N GLN A 43 7.82 0.06 2.85
CA GLN A 43 9.23 -0.25 3.05
C GLN A 43 9.61 -0.27 4.53
N ASN A 44 8.98 0.59 5.34
CA ASN A 44 9.28 0.67 6.76
C ASN A 44 8.07 1.14 7.57
N ILE A 45 8.04 0.73 8.85
CA ILE A 45 7.07 1.17 9.85
C ILE A 45 7.85 1.69 11.05
N GLU A 46 7.57 2.94 11.45
CA GLU A 46 8.22 3.55 12.60
C GLU A 46 7.86 2.80 13.89
N SER A 47 8.86 2.56 14.74
CA SER A 47 8.74 1.76 15.96
C SER A 47 7.67 2.28 16.92
N ASP A 48 7.58 3.60 17.05
CA ASP A 48 6.56 4.29 17.87
C ASP A 48 5.35 4.75 17.06
N GLY A 49 5.33 4.40 15.77
CA GLY A 49 4.28 4.75 14.83
C GLY A 49 2.95 4.09 15.16
N ARG A 50 1.87 4.76 14.79
CA ARG A 50 0.51 4.29 15.03
C ARG A 50 0.24 2.95 14.36
N ILE A 51 0.75 2.76 13.15
CA ILE A 51 0.60 1.52 12.40
C ILE A 51 1.26 0.36 13.12
N LYS A 52 2.45 0.56 13.73
CA LYS A 52 3.14 -0.48 14.49
C LYS A 52 2.33 -0.95 15.70
N ARG A 53 1.69 -0.01 16.42
CA ARG A 53 0.86 -0.30 17.59
C ARG A 53 -0.40 -1.09 17.26
N GLN A 54 -0.97 -0.88 16.08
CA GLN A 54 -2.16 -1.61 15.63
C GLN A 54 -1.82 -2.97 15.02
N GLY A 55 -0.62 -3.15 14.45
CA GLY A 55 -0.18 -4.42 13.87
C GLY A 55 -1.01 -4.87 12.66
N ILE A 56 -1.64 -3.92 11.97
CA ILE A 56 -2.56 -4.17 10.85
C ILE A 56 -1.89 -4.11 9.47
N LEU A 57 -0.65 -3.60 9.41
CA LEU A 57 0.15 -3.52 8.19
C LEU A 57 1.53 -4.07 8.47
N GLU A 58 2.12 -4.68 7.45
CA GLU A 58 3.44 -5.28 7.49
C GLU A 58 4.34 -4.78 6.36
N ILE A 59 5.65 -4.83 6.57
CA ILE A 59 6.62 -4.47 5.53
C ILE A 59 6.40 -5.40 4.32
N ASN A 60 6.45 -4.82 3.13
CA ASN A 60 6.08 -5.40 1.84
C ASN A 60 4.58 -5.44 1.52
N ASP A 61 3.71 -4.95 2.40
CA ASP A 61 2.31 -4.73 2.03
C ASP A 61 2.21 -3.69 0.91
N ARG A 62 1.29 -3.95 -0.03
CA ARG A 62 1.01 -3.09 -1.18
C ARG A 62 -0.25 -2.26 -0.93
N ILE A 63 -0.07 -0.96 -0.84
CA ILE A 63 -1.16 0.01 -0.76
C ILE A 63 -1.63 0.32 -2.18
N ILE A 64 -2.86 -0.06 -2.46
CA ILE A 64 -3.50 0.12 -3.77
C ILE A 64 -4.57 1.23 -3.76
N GLU A 65 -5.03 1.63 -2.58
CA GLU A 65 -6.08 2.62 -2.41
C GLU A 65 -5.83 3.47 -1.16
N ILE A 66 -6.00 4.79 -1.27
CA ILE A 66 -5.95 5.73 -0.15
C ILE A 66 -7.19 6.60 -0.21
N ASN A 67 -7.98 6.64 0.86
CA ASN A 67 -9.21 7.45 0.93
C ASN A 67 -10.18 7.21 -0.25
N ARG A 68 -10.34 5.95 -0.68
CA ARG A 68 -11.16 5.55 -1.86
C ARG A 68 -10.63 6.04 -3.21
N ILE A 69 -9.37 6.49 -3.26
CA ILE A 69 -8.68 6.82 -4.50
C ILE A 69 -7.76 5.65 -4.83
N ASN A 70 -8.06 4.93 -5.91
CA ASN A 70 -7.19 3.88 -6.42
C ASN A 70 -5.91 4.52 -6.97
N ILE A 71 -4.76 4.03 -6.52
CA ILE A 71 -3.43 4.55 -6.87
C ILE A 71 -2.60 3.53 -7.68
N GLU A 72 -3.20 2.41 -8.11
CA GLU A 72 -2.55 1.43 -9.00
C GLU A 72 -2.43 1.92 -10.45
N GLN A 73 -3.17 2.98 -10.79
CA GLN A 73 -3.17 3.57 -12.13
C GLN A 73 -2.71 5.03 -12.13
N CYS A 74 -1.98 5.46 -11.09
CA CYS A 74 -1.35 6.77 -11.11
C CYS A 74 -0.21 6.78 -12.14
N SER A 75 -0.42 7.50 -13.24
CA SER A 75 0.63 7.94 -14.15
C SER A 75 1.26 9.22 -13.62
N PHE A 76 2.59 9.27 -13.59
CA PHE A 76 3.34 10.51 -13.38
C PHE A 76 3.62 11.10 -14.77
N GLU A 77 3.07 12.28 -15.06
CA GLU A 77 3.42 13.07 -16.25
C GLU A 77 4.69 13.89 -16.02
#